data_AF-A0A257G778-F1
#
_entry.id   AF-A0A257G778-F1
#
_cell.length_a   1.000
_cell.length_b   1.000
_cell.length_c   1.000
_cell.angle_alpha   90.00
_cell.angle_beta   90.00
_cell.angle_gamma   90.00
#
_symmetry.space_group_name_H-M   'P 1'
#
loop_
_entity.id
_entity.type
_entity.pdbx_description
1 polymer ?
#
loop_
_entity_poly.entity_id
_entity_poly.type
_entity_poly.pdbx_seq_one_letter_code
_entity_poly.pdbx_strand_id
1 'polypeptide(L)'
;MCVAHIILRMVTPCRHPHFWEQVMTATSLSPEHRDFYERFQSFWAAPSGARVAELIAPHATIHFTGAGTFSGADYVNVMQGMLDAMVGLKVTPLDCAGDGDRLYIFWETSAVIAGSTRTYKGVDRFRIADGMAIEEHVIFDSAHLQA
;
A
#
# COMPACT_ATOMS: atom_id res chain seq x y z
N MET A 1 -42.07 32.06 -29.28
CA MET A 1 -42.56 30.71 -28.96
C MET A 1 -42.13 29.80 -30.10
N CYS A 2 -41.15 28.92 -29.86
CA CYS A 2 -40.54 27.97 -30.79
C CYS A 2 -40.28 26.72 -29.94
N VAL A 3 -40.55 25.47 -30.31
CA VAL A 3 -40.38 24.79 -31.60
C VAL A 3 -41.38 23.63 -31.66
N ALA A 4 -42.01 23.45 -32.81
CA ALA A 4 -42.78 22.26 -33.15
C ALA A 4 -41.88 21.25 -33.90
N HIS A 5 -42.04 19.97 -33.54
CA HIS A 5 -42.00 18.78 -34.41
C HIS A 5 -40.73 18.47 -35.23
N ILE A 6 -40.09 17.34 -34.92
CA ILE A 6 -39.75 16.27 -35.89
C ILE A 6 -39.89 14.91 -35.19
N ILE A 7 -40.56 13.99 -35.87
CA ILE A 7 -41.13 12.72 -35.37
C ILE A 7 -40.30 11.51 -35.83
N LEU A 8 -40.18 10.53 -34.91
CA LEU A 8 -39.92 9.07 -35.03
C LEU A 8 -38.73 8.52 -35.84
N ARG A 9 -37.92 7.69 -35.17
CA ARG A 9 -37.91 6.22 -35.38
C ARG A 9 -37.33 5.47 -34.16
N MET A 10 -37.98 4.37 -33.83
CA MET A 10 -37.83 3.53 -32.63
C MET A 10 -36.49 2.78 -32.60
N VAL A 11 -35.75 2.86 -31.47
CA VAL A 11 -35.23 1.74 -30.66
C VAL A 11 -34.97 2.29 -29.25
N THR A 12 -35.51 1.62 -28.24
CA THR A 12 -35.53 1.95 -26.81
C THR A 12 -34.13 2.15 -26.21
N PRO A 13 -33.90 3.17 -25.35
CA PRO A 13 -32.90 3.07 -24.31
C PRO A 13 -33.61 2.95 -22.96
N CYS A 14 -33.56 1.75 -22.37
CA CYS A 14 -33.82 1.60 -20.94
C CYS A 14 -32.85 2.52 -20.20
N ARG A 15 -33.38 3.60 -19.59
CA ARG A 15 -32.66 4.34 -18.55
C ARG A 15 -32.50 3.41 -17.35
N HIS A 16 -31.26 3.01 -17.05
CA HIS A 16 -30.88 2.56 -15.71
C HIS A 16 -29.97 3.64 -15.11
N PRO A 17 -30.51 4.59 -14.32
CA PRO A 17 -29.69 5.50 -13.55
C PRO A 17 -29.23 4.81 -12.26
N HIS A 18 -28.48 3.71 -12.33
CA HIS A 18 -27.97 3.02 -11.13
C HIS A 18 -26.61 2.32 -11.30
N PHE A 19 -26.03 2.31 -12.51
CA PHE A 19 -24.77 1.58 -12.74
C PHE A 19 -23.57 2.20 -11.99
N TRP A 20 -23.53 3.53 -11.87
CA TRP A 20 -22.43 4.22 -11.17
C TRP A 20 -22.54 4.18 -9.65
N GLU A 21 -23.73 3.97 -9.09
CA GLU A 21 -23.94 3.91 -7.63
C GLU A 21 -23.62 2.52 -7.05
N GLN A 22 -23.71 1.46 -7.88
CA GLN A 22 -23.33 0.09 -7.52
C GLN A 22 -21.86 -0.26 -7.76
N VAL A 23 -21.12 0.54 -8.55
CA VAL A 23 -19.68 0.33 -8.79
C VAL A 23 -18.81 1.00 -7.71
N MET A 24 -19.40 1.87 -6.88
CA MET A 24 -18.69 2.67 -5.87
C MET A 24 -18.59 1.99 -4.50
N THR A 25 -19.18 0.82 -4.30
CA THR A 25 -19.08 0.08 -3.04
C THR A 25 -17.88 -0.86 -3.06
N ALA A 26 -16.71 -0.33 -2.70
CA ALA A 26 -15.48 -1.06 -2.38
C ALA A 26 -15.06 -2.13 -3.41
N THR A 27 -14.02 -1.84 -4.20
CA THR A 27 -13.21 -2.90 -4.82
C THR A 27 -12.68 -3.78 -3.70
N SER A 28 -13.42 -4.83 -3.33
CA SER A 28 -13.07 -5.69 -2.21
C SER A 28 -11.76 -6.37 -2.57
N LEU A 29 -10.72 -6.16 -1.75
CA LEU A 29 -9.47 -6.90 -1.87
C LEU A 29 -9.75 -8.40 -2.03
N SER A 30 -8.91 -9.07 -2.83
CA SER A 30 -8.87 -10.53 -2.84
C SER A 30 -8.66 -11.05 -1.41
N PRO A 31 -9.09 -12.28 -1.08
CA PRO A 31 -8.85 -12.84 0.24
C PRO A 31 -7.38 -12.81 0.66
N GLU A 32 -6.46 -13.09 -0.28
CA GLU A 32 -5.01 -13.03 -0.05
C GLU A 32 -4.52 -11.61 0.23
N HIS A 33 -4.98 -10.61 -0.54
CA HIS A 33 -4.61 -9.22 -0.29
C HIS A 33 -5.15 -8.70 1.05
N ARG A 34 -6.37 -9.10 1.43
CA ARG A 34 -6.95 -8.74 2.73
C ARG A 34 -6.16 -9.34 3.89
N ASP A 35 -5.86 -10.64 3.82
CA ASP A 35 -5.04 -11.32 4.83
C ASP A 35 -3.65 -10.69 4.96
N PHE A 36 -2.99 -10.41 3.82
CA PHE A 36 -1.70 -9.72 3.83
C PHE A 36 -1.79 -8.33 4.47
N TYR A 37 -2.82 -7.54 4.13
CA TYR A 37 -3.01 -6.21 4.69
C TYR A 37 -3.24 -6.24 6.21
N GLU A 38 -4.02 -7.21 6.71
CA GLU A 38 -4.25 -7.41 8.14
C GLU A 38 -2.96 -7.78 8.87
N ARG A 39 -2.13 -8.65 8.30
CA ARG A 39 -0.79 -8.96 8.82
C ARG A 39 0.13 -7.75 8.79
N PHE A 40 0.09 -6.94 7.73
CA PHE A 40 0.89 -5.70 7.62
C PHE A 40 0.51 -4.69 8.71
N GLN A 41 -0.79 -4.52 8.98
CA GLN A 41 -1.28 -3.70 10.09
C GLN A 41 -0.82 -4.25 11.44
N SER A 42 -0.93 -5.57 11.63
CA SER A 42 -0.45 -6.24 12.85
C SER A 42 1.06 -6.08 13.05
N PHE A 43 1.85 -6.16 11.98
CA PHE A 43 3.29 -5.93 12.01
C PHE A 43 3.60 -4.53 12.53
N TRP A 44 3.01 -3.49 11.94
CA TRP A 44 3.28 -2.10 12.35
C TRP A 44 2.68 -1.71 13.70
N ALA A 45 1.72 -2.48 14.22
CA ALA A 45 1.25 -2.33 15.59
C ALA A 45 2.27 -2.82 16.64
N ALA A 46 3.15 -3.76 16.28
CA ALA A 46 4.23 -4.27 17.14
C ALA A 46 5.44 -4.73 16.32
N PRO A 47 6.20 -3.79 15.71
CA PRO A 47 7.22 -4.12 14.74
C PRO A 47 8.46 -4.73 15.40
N SER A 48 9.06 -5.71 14.73
CA SER A 48 10.39 -6.23 15.05
C SER A 48 10.99 -6.90 13.81
N GLY A 49 12.32 -7.00 13.75
CA GLY A 49 12.99 -7.68 12.64
C GLY A 49 12.51 -9.11 12.44
N ALA A 50 12.33 -9.86 13.53
CA ALA A 50 11.87 -11.25 13.47
C ALA A 50 10.50 -11.42 12.80
N ARG A 51 9.61 -10.43 12.93
CA ARG A 51 8.27 -10.45 12.34
C ARG A 51 8.25 -10.12 10.85
N VAL A 52 9.37 -9.71 10.24
CA VAL A 52 9.48 -9.54 8.78
C VAL A 52 9.11 -10.83 8.05
N ALA A 53 9.46 -11.99 8.63
CA ALA A 53 9.13 -13.31 8.08
C ALA A 53 7.61 -13.61 8.06
N GLU A 54 6.78 -12.80 8.72
CA GLU A 54 5.33 -12.87 8.61
C GLU A 54 4.82 -12.26 7.30
N LEU A 55 5.63 -11.47 6.59
CA LEU A 55 5.21 -10.69 5.42
C LEU A 55 6.08 -10.96 4.18
N ILE A 56 7.40 -11.04 4.35
CA ILE A 56 8.38 -11.05 3.27
C ILE A 56 8.98 -12.45 3.13
N ALA A 57 8.92 -13.01 1.92
CA ALA A 57 9.57 -14.29 1.65
C ALA A 57 11.10 -14.16 1.73
N PRO A 58 11.86 -15.18 2.18
CA PRO A 58 13.32 -15.10 2.30
C PRO A 58 14.05 -14.78 0.99
N HIS A 59 13.46 -15.15 -0.14
CA HIS A 59 14.00 -14.92 -1.48
C HIS A 59 13.45 -13.65 -2.16
N ALA A 60 12.67 -12.84 -1.43
CA ALA A 60 12.11 -11.61 -1.96
C ALA A 60 13.20 -10.58 -2.30
N THR A 61 12.86 -9.67 -3.21
CA THR A 61 13.68 -8.48 -3.51
C THR A 61 12.98 -7.24 -2.99
N ILE A 62 13.64 -6.46 -2.15
CA ILE A 62 13.09 -5.25 -1.53
C ILE A 62 13.85 -4.05 -2.07
N HIS A 63 13.13 -3.14 -2.73
CA HIS A 63 13.66 -1.88 -3.22
C HIS A 63 13.24 -0.75 -2.27
N PHE A 64 14.22 -0.16 -1.57
CA PHE A 64 13.96 0.86 -0.58
C PHE A 64 14.47 2.22 -1.06
N THR A 65 13.56 3.19 -1.20
CA THR A 65 13.91 4.53 -1.68
C THR A 65 14.93 5.19 -0.75
N GLY A 66 16.08 5.57 -1.30
CA GLY A 66 17.18 6.19 -0.56
C GLY A 66 18.14 5.21 0.14
N ALA A 67 17.87 3.91 0.16
CA ALA A 67 18.71 2.92 0.84
C ALA A 67 19.18 1.74 -0.03
N GLY A 68 18.64 1.57 -1.24
CA GLY A 68 19.10 0.58 -2.21
C GLY A 68 18.19 -0.65 -2.31
N THR A 69 18.78 -1.85 -2.43
CA THR A 69 18.04 -3.09 -2.62
C THR A 69 18.55 -4.18 -1.69
N PHE A 70 17.64 -4.94 -1.09
CA PHE A 70 17.92 -5.98 -0.11
C PHE A 70 17.27 -7.31 -0.50
N SER A 71 17.85 -8.42 -0.04
CA SER A 71 17.17 -9.71 -0.07
C SER A 71 16.22 -9.83 1.14
N GLY A 72 15.16 -10.63 1.02
CA GLY A 72 14.25 -10.90 2.13
C GLY A 72 14.94 -11.50 3.36
N ALA A 73 15.94 -12.36 3.14
CA ALA A 73 16.76 -12.93 4.21
C ALA A 73 17.55 -11.86 4.99
N ASP A 74 18.10 -10.87 4.28
CA ASP A 74 18.84 -9.77 4.92
C ASP A 74 17.91 -8.74 5.55
N TYR A 75 16.70 -8.58 4.99
CA TYR A 75 15.77 -7.52 5.37
C TYR A 75 15.30 -7.62 6.83
N VAL A 76 15.29 -8.83 7.42
CA VAL A 76 15.08 -9.05 8.85
C VAL A 76 16.03 -8.19 9.70
N ASN A 77 17.32 -8.20 9.37
CA ASN A 77 18.34 -7.45 10.11
C ASN A 77 18.28 -5.96 9.78
N VAL A 78 17.99 -5.61 8.52
CA VAL A 78 17.81 -4.21 8.09
C VAL A 78 16.66 -3.55 8.84
N MET A 79 15.51 -4.21 8.92
CA MET A 79 14.33 -3.74 9.65
C MET A 79 14.64 -3.57 11.14
N GLN A 80 15.32 -4.54 11.77
CA GLN A 80 15.72 -4.40 13.18
C GLN A 80 16.65 -3.20 13.39
N GLY A 81 17.67 -3.04 12.56
CA GLY A 81 18.59 -1.90 12.64
C GLY A 81 17.88 -0.56 12.42
N MET A 82 16.89 -0.50 11.52
CA MET A 82 16.07 0.69 11.32
C MET A 82 15.24 1.02 12.56
N LEU A 83 14.56 0.02 13.15
CA LEU A 83 13.77 0.20 14.37
C LEU A 83 14.62 0.65 15.55
N ASP A 84 15.83 0.13 15.68
CA ASP A 84 16.77 0.50 16.75
C ASP A 84 17.32 1.93 16.56
N ALA A 85 17.54 2.35 15.31
CA ALA A 85 18.13 3.65 14.99
C ALA A 85 17.10 4.80 14.93
N MET A 86 15.88 4.55 14.47
CA MET A 86 14.86 5.58 14.25
C MET A 86 13.99 5.77 15.50
N VAL A 87 14.45 6.66 16.37
CA VAL A 87 13.74 6.99 17.62
C VAL A 87 12.31 7.46 17.33
N GLY A 88 11.35 6.82 17.99
CA GLY A 88 9.93 7.16 17.86
C GLY A 88 9.31 6.81 16.52
N LEU A 89 9.94 5.92 15.73
CA LEU A 89 9.38 5.45 14.47
C LEU A 89 8.00 4.84 14.70
N LYS A 90 7.01 5.38 13.99
CA LYS A 90 5.65 4.87 13.94
C LYS A 90 5.19 4.91 12.50
N VAL A 91 4.73 3.79 11.97
CA VAL A 91 4.10 3.70 10.65
C VAL A 91 2.64 3.34 10.84
N THR A 92 1.76 4.04 10.13
CA THR A 92 0.31 3.82 10.16
C THR A 92 -0.17 3.54 8.73
N PRO A 93 -0.61 2.31 8.42
CA PRO A 93 -1.28 2.02 7.17
C PRO A 93 -2.60 2.81 7.10
N LEU A 94 -2.81 3.54 6.01
CA LEU A 94 -3.95 4.44 5.84
C LEU A 94 -4.99 3.89 4.86
N ASP A 95 -4.53 3.30 3.75
CA ASP A 95 -5.40 2.78 2.70
C ASP A 95 -4.67 1.72 1.87
N CYS A 96 -5.40 0.95 1.07
CA CYS A 96 -4.83 -0.08 0.22
C CYS A 96 -5.64 -0.32 -1.07
N ALA A 97 -4.95 -0.80 -2.09
CA ALA A 97 -5.56 -1.21 -3.36
C ALA A 97 -4.88 -2.46 -3.91
N GLY A 98 -5.64 -3.40 -4.46
CA GLY A 98 -5.13 -4.62 -5.05
C GLY A 98 -5.38 -4.69 -6.56
N ASP A 99 -4.45 -5.25 -7.31
CA ASP A 99 -4.56 -5.53 -8.75
C ASP A 99 -3.74 -6.76 -9.13
N GLY A 100 -4.41 -7.85 -9.53
CA GLY A 100 -3.74 -9.11 -9.85
C GLY A 100 -2.94 -9.66 -8.66
N ASP A 101 -1.63 -9.85 -8.86
CA ASP A 101 -0.67 -10.28 -7.85
C ASP A 101 -0.04 -9.10 -7.07
N ARG A 102 -0.53 -7.87 -7.26
CA ARG A 102 0.02 -6.67 -6.64
C ARG A 102 -0.89 -6.11 -5.58
N LEU A 103 -0.29 -5.70 -4.47
CA LEU A 103 -0.94 -4.94 -3.41
C LEU A 103 -0.19 -3.63 -3.18
N TYR A 104 -0.93 -2.54 -3.12
CA TYR A 104 -0.43 -1.21 -2.83
C TYR A 104 -0.95 -0.80 -1.46
N ILE A 105 -0.08 -0.37 -0.56
CA ILE A 105 -0.45 0.11 0.77
C ILE A 105 0.06 1.54 0.93
N PHE A 106 -0.86 2.48 1.10
CA PHE A 106 -0.54 3.87 1.43
C PHE A 106 -0.37 3.99 2.94
N TRP A 107 0.69 4.64 3.38
CA TRP A 107 1.01 4.79 4.79
C TRP A 107 1.48 6.21 5.11
N GLU A 108 1.36 6.56 6.39
CA GLU A 108 2.03 7.71 7.00
C GLU A 108 3.01 7.20 8.05
N THR A 109 4.18 7.83 8.12
CA THR A 109 5.18 7.55 9.14
C THR A 109 5.60 8.81 9.86
N SER A 110 5.98 8.65 11.12
CA SER A 110 6.63 9.68 11.92
C SER A 110 7.86 9.13 12.61
N ALA A 111 8.95 9.89 12.67
CA ALA A 111 10.15 9.56 13.44
C ALA A 111 10.90 10.83 13.85
N VAL A 112 11.80 10.72 14.83
CA VAL A 112 12.74 11.79 15.18
C VAL A 112 13.92 11.75 14.22
N ILE A 113 14.10 12.82 13.44
CA ILE A 113 15.17 12.98 12.46
C ILE A 113 15.84 14.33 12.70
N ALA A 114 17.18 14.33 12.84
CA ALA A 114 17.95 15.53 13.18
C ALA A 114 17.39 16.30 14.40
N GLY A 115 16.93 15.58 15.41
CA GLY A 115 16.40 16.14 16.66
C GLY A 115 14.96 16.70 16.58
N SER A 116 14.29 16.59 15.43
CA SER A 116 12.91 17.05 15.25
C SER A 116 12.01 15.91 14.79
N THR A 117 10.77 15.87 15.28
CA THR A 117 9.76 14.94 14.75
C THR A 117 9.40 15.35 13.32
N ARG A 118 9.53 14.41 12.40
CA ARG A 118 9.11 14.57 11.01
C ARG A 118 8.03 13.56 10.68
N THR A 119 7.03 14.00 9.92
CA THR A 119 5.96 13.15 9.41
C THR A 119 5.98 13.21 7.90
N TYR A 120 5.90 12.04 7.25
CA TYR A 120 5.84 11.93 5.81
C TYR A 120 5.03 10.71 5.40
N LYS A 121 4.70 10.63 4.11
CA LYS A 121 3.85 9.58 3.56
C LYS A 121 4.58 8.84 2.47
N GLY A 122 4.13 7.62 2.23
CA GLY A 122 4.67 6.76 1.20
C GLY A 122 3.69 5.67 0.81
N VAL A 123 4.12 4.88 -0.16
CA VAL A 123 3.40 3.72 -0.65
C VAL A 123 4.37 2.56 -0.69
N ASP A 124 3.94 1.43 -0.15
CA ASP A 124 4.58 0.15 -0.45
C ASP A 124 3.81 -0.52 -1.59
N ARG A 125 4.55 -0.97 -2.61
CA ARG A 125 4.03 -1.84 -3.66
C ARG A 125 4.62 -3.23 -3.50
N PHE A 126 3.76 -4.19 -3.18
CA PHE A 126 4.10 -5.59 -3.10
C PHE A 126 3.74 -6.32 -4.37
N ARG A 127 4.51 -7.36 -4.69
CA ARG A 127 4.07 -8.50 -5.49
C ARG A 127 3.94 -9.70 -4.54
N ILE A 128 2.76 -10.29 -4.49
CA ILE A 128 2.39 -11.33 -3.52
C ILE A 128 2.25 -12.66 -4.26
N ALA A 129 2.79 -13.72 -3.65
CA ALA A 129 2.54 -15.11 -4.04
C ALA A 129 2.53 -15.99 -2.79
N ASP A 130 1.58 -16.92 -2.73
CA ASP A 130 1.40 -17.86 -1.61
C ASP A 130 1.31 -17.13 -0.26
N GLY A 131 0.62 -15.99 -0.23
CA GLY A 131 0.43 -15.13 0.94
C GLY A 131 1.67 -14.34 1.37
N MET A 132 2.78 -14.40 0.63
CA MET A 132 4.03 -13.72 0.97
C MET A 132 4.42 -12.70 -0.09
N ALA A 133 5.03 -11.59 0.33
CA ALA A 133 5.66 -10.67 -0.60
C ALA A 133 6.95 -11.30 -1.14
N ILE A 134 7.03 -11.38 -2.47
CA ILE A 134 8.22 -11.85 -3.20
C ILE A 134 8.92 -10.70 -3.93
N GLU A 135 8.32 -9.51 -3.93
CA GLU A 135 8.94 -8.24 -4.29
C GLU A 135 8.26 -7.12 -3.48
N GLU A 136 9.03 -6.14 -3.03
CA GLU A 136 8.53 -4.92 -2.38
C GLU A 136 9.23 -3.70 -2.97
N HIS A 137 8.48 -2.62 -3.18
CA HIS A 137 9.01 -1.28 -3.39
C HIS A 137 8.48 -0.35 -2.33
N VAL A 138 9.36 0.17 -1.49
CA VAL A 138 9.06 1.20 -0.49
C VAL A 138 9.33 2.57 -1.11
N ILE A 139 8.26 3.31 -1.40
CA ILE A 139 8.32 4.55 -2.18
C ILE A 139 7.85 5.74 -1.34
N PHE A 140 8.73 6.72 -1.15
CA PHE A 140 8.42 7.97 -0.46
C PHE A 140 9.44 9.05 -0.87
N ASP A 141 9.18 10.30 -0.52
CA ASP A 141 10.16 11.37 -0.74
C ASP A 141 11.31 11.26 0.27
N SER A 142 12.44 10.70 -0.18
CA SER A 142 13.64 10.52 0.66
C SER A 142 14.28 11.82 1.16
N ALA A 143 13.89 12.99 0.63
CA ALA A 143 14.33 14.27 1.18
C ALA A 143 13.94 14.42 2.66
N HIS A 144 12.88 13.74 3.11
CA HIS A 144 12.48 13.72 4.52
C HIS A 144 13.52 13.12 5.47
N LEU A 145 14.46 12.30 4.96
CA LEU A 145 15.51 11.66 5.75
C LEU A 145 16.79 12.51 5.89
N GLN A 146 16.91 13.59 5.13
CA GLN A 146 18.12 14.43 5.10
C GLN A 146 18.11 15.45 6.24
N ALA A 147 19.24 15.71 6.87
CA ALA A 147 19.33 16.69 7.96
C ALA A 147 18.98 18.11 7.50
#